data_AF-A0A101Y1W0-F1
#
_entry.id   AF-A0A101Y1W0-F1
#
_cell.length_a   1.000
_cell.length_b   1.000
_cell.length_c   1.000
_cell.angle_alpha   90.00
_cell.angle_beta   90.00
_cell.angle_gamma   90.00
#
_symmetry.space_group_name_H-M   'P 1'
#
loop_
_entity.id
_entity.type
_entity.pdbx_description
1 polymer ?
#
loop_
_entity_poly.entity_id
_entity_poly.type
_entity_poly.pdbx_seq_one_letter_code
_entity_poly.pdbx_strand_id
1 'polypeptide(L)'
;MFAFEGGELTLELAPALPGWLFDEQSELMFTFLGGTEVTYHNPRRADTYGVERAVIRQLTLTYGDGSSRQVDGALLRGAEAEALRRGEITAIRAELV
;
A
#
# COMPACT_ATOMS: atom_id res chain seq x y z
N MET A 1 0.54 -2.40 9.27
CA MET A 1 0.73 -3.36 10.37
C MET A 1 -0.21 -4.53 10.17
N PHE A 2 0.25 -5.77 10.38
CA PHE A 2 -0.66 -6.92 10.40
C PHE A 2 -1.36 -7.03 11.75
N ALA A 3 -2.67 -7.30 11.75
CA ALA A 3 -3.45 -7.58 12.95
C ALA A 3 -4.45 -8.70 12.68
N PHE A 4 -4.98 -9.31 13.75
CA PHE A 4 -6.09 -10.26 13.66
C PHE A 4 -7.29 -9.67 14.41
N GLU A 5 -8.31 -9.30 13.66
CA GLU A 5 -9.45 -8.52 14.16
C GLU A 5 -10.74 -9.11 13.58
N GLY A 6 -11.80 -9.22 14.39
CA GLY A 6 -13.08 -9.73 13.89
C GLY A 6 -13.06 -11.16 13.33
N GLY A 7 -12.01 -11.94 13.59
CA GLY A 7 -11.83 -13.29 13.05
C GLY A 7 -11.11 -13.34 11.69
N GLU A 8 -10.59 -12.21 11.20
CA GLU A 8 -9.84 -12.13 9.94
C GLU A 8 -8.46 -11.51 10.12
N LEU A 9 -7.53 -11.89 9.25
CA LEU A 9 -6.23 -11.23 9.12
C LEU A 9 -6.43 -9.87 8.42
N THR A 10 -5.79 -8.83 8.93
CA THR A 10 -5.82 -7.50 8.35
C THR A 10 -4.41 -6.97 8.14
N LEU A 11 -4.21 -6.12 7.13
CA LEU A 11 -3.00 -5.31 6.96
C LEU A 11 -3.37 -3.89 6.57
N GLU A 12 -2.91 -2.91 7.34
CA GLU A 12 -2.98 -1.50 6.95
C GLU A 12 -1.62 -0.98 6.50
N LEU A 13 -1.59 -0.29 5.35
CA LEU A 13 -0.45 0.55 4.95
C LEU A 13 -0.62 1.95 5.57
N ALA A 14 0.20 2.28 6.57
CA ALA A 14 0.13 3.54 7.30
C ALA A 14 1.47 4.28 7.20
N PRO A 15 1.79 4.91 6.05
CA PRO A 15 3.06 5.62 5.89
C PRO A 15 3.15 6.83 6.82
N ALA A 16 4.33 7.05 7.39
CA ALA A 16 4.72 8.27 8.09
C ALA A 16 5.98 8.84 7.42
N LEU A 17 5.81 9.34 6.20
CA LEU A 17 6.87 9.70 5.28
C LEU A 17 6.83 11.20 5.01
N PRO A 18 7.98 11.89 5.08
CA PRO A 18 8.05 13.26 4.60
C PRO A 18 8.01 13.32 3.07
N GLY A 19 7.45 14.40 2.54
CA GLY A 19 7.22 14.62 1.12
C GLY A 19 8.46 14.60 0.24
N TRP A 20 9.63 14.92 0.81
CA TRP A 20 10.90 14.94 0.07
C TRP A 20 11.40 13.55 -0.33
N LEU A 21 10.88 12.46 0.27
CA LEU A 21 11.25 11.09 -0.09
C LEU A 21 10.68 10.65 -1.46
N PHE A 22 9.65 11.34 -1.94
CA PHE A 22 9.07 11.08 -3.25
C PHE A 22 9.95 11.72 -4.33
N ASP A 23 10.24 10.93 -5.37
CA ASP A 23 11.10 11.33 -6.48
C ASP A 23 10.43 12.36 -7.43
N GLU A 24 11.08 12.62 -8.57
CA GLU A 24 10.58 13.54 -9.59
C GLU A 24 9.29 13.06 -10.26
N GLN A 25 9.02 11.75 -10.23
CA GLN A 25 7.79 11.12 -10.71
C GLN A 25 6.71 11.09 -9.62
N SER A 26 6.98 11.69 -8.45
CA SER A 26 6.10 11.66 -7.28
C SER A 26 5.90 10.26 -6.70
N GLU A 27 6.89 9.39 -6.86
CA GLU A 27 6.85 8.00 -6.43
C GLU A 27 7.88 7.69 -5.34
N LEU A 28 7.57 6.69 -4.52
CA LEU A 28 8.51 6.01 -3.63
C LEU A 28 8.29 4.50 -3.77
N MET A 29 9.35 3.78 -4.10
CA MET A 29 9.32 2.33 -4.31
C MET A 29 10.17 1.59 -3.26
N PHE A 30 9.64 0.47 -2.75
CA PHE A 30 10.37 -0.41 -1.85
C PHE A 30 9.85 -1.85 -1.92
N THR A 31 10.64 -2.80 -1.46
CA THR A 31 10.21 -4.20 -1.34
C THR A 31 9.65 -4.48 0.06
N PHE A 32 8.42 -4.97 0.12
CA PHE A 32 7.76 -5.44 1.33
C PHE A 32 7.76 -6.96 1.39
N LEU A 33 7.92 -7.52 2.60
CA LEU A 33 7.97 -8.97 2.88
C LEU A 33 8.96 -9.76 1.99
N GLY A 34 10.01 -9.09 1.48
CA GLY A 34 11.06 -9.71 0.67
C GLY A 34 10.67 -10.08 -0.76
N GLY A 35 9.42 -9.84 -1.20
CA GLY A 35 8.96 -10.26 -2.53
C GLY A 35 7.85 -9.43 -3.16
N THR A 36 7.21 -8.53 -2.42
CA THR A 36 6.16 -7.65 -2.98
C THR A 36 6.74 -6.26 -3.21
N GLU A 37 6.76 -5.79 -4.46
CA GLU A 37 7.10 -4.41 -4.77
C GLU A 37 5.95 -3.48 -4.37
N VAL A 38 6.23 -2.42 -3.62
CA VAL A 38 5.25 -1.43 -3.21
C VAL A 38 5.65 -0.08 -3.78
N THR A 39 4.75 0.53 -4.55
CA THR A 39 4.89 1.89 -5.07
C THR A 39 3.86 2.79 -4.43
N TYR A 40 4.31 3.81 -3.71
CA TYR A 40 3.48 4.92 -3.27
C TYR A 40 3.57 6.06 -4.27
N HIS A 41 2.45 6.45 -4.86
CA HIS A 41 2.36 7.59 -5.74
C HIS A 41 1.60 8.72 -5.03
N ASN A 42 2.28 9.86 -4.84
CA ASN A 42 1.77 11.02 -4.10
C ASN A 42 2.00 12.28 -4.95
N PRO A 43 1.07 12.65 -5.85
CA PRO A 43 1.23 13.74 -6.80
C PRO A 43 1.58 15.09 -6.16
N ARG A 44 1.16 15.29 -4.91
CA ARG A 44 1.41 16.52 -4.16
C ARG A 44 2.80 16.55 -3.52
N ARG A 45 3.49 15.41 -3.49
CA ARG A 45 4.70 15.16 -2.69
C ARG A 45 4.54 15.72 -1.27
N ALA A 46 3.34 15.61 -0.73
CA ALA A 46 3.00 16.11 0.60
C ALA A 46 3.45 15.09 1.67
N ASP A 47 3.70 15.56 2.88
CA ASP A 47 3.93 14.68 4.02
C ASP A 47 2.73 13.72 4.20
N THR A 48 2.96 12.47 4.57
CA THR A 48 1.88 11.50 4.86
C THR A 48 1.46 11.52 6.34
N TYR A 49 1.86 12.58 7.05
CA TYR A 49 1.51 12.85 8.44
C TYR A 49 1.17 14.33 8.63
N GLY A 50 0.53 14.66 9.75
CA GLY A 50 0.05 16.03 10.03
C GLY A 50 -1.35 16.32 9.49
N VAL A 51 -1.72 17.61 9.51
CA VAL A 51 -3.09 18.09 9.23
C VAL A 51 -3.43 17.95 7.74
N GLU A 52 -2.54 18.41 6.85
CA GLU A 52 -2.75 18.43 5.39
C GLU A 52 -2.16 17.19 4.69
N ARG A 53 -2.07 16.09 5.42
CA ARG A 53 -1.33 14.90 5.00
C ARG A 53 -1.94 14.24 3.77
N ALA A 54 -1.06 13.69 2.94
CA ALA A 54 -1.49 12.78 1.89
C ALA A 54 -1.97 11.46 2.50
N VAL A 55 -3.12 10.96 2.03
CA VAL A 55 -3.72 9.70 2.50
C VAL A 55 -3.92 8.72 1.35
N ILE A 56 -3.72 7.43 1.60
CA ILE A 56 -3.98 6.40 0.60
C ILE A 56 -5.48 6.34 0.33
N ARG A 57 -5.87 6.66 -0.90
CA ARG A 57 -7.26 6.57 -1.37
C ARG A 57 -7.59 5.20 -1.91
N GLN A 58 -6.60 4.52 -2.50
CA GLN A 58 -6.79 3.28 -3.24
C GLN A 58 -5.50 2.47 -3.29
N LEU A 59 -5.65 1.15 -3.25
CA LEU A 59 -4.61 0.18 -3.57
C LEU A 59 -4.99 -0.59 -4.84
N THR A 60 -4.01 -0.82 -5.72
CA THR A 60 -4.09 -1.81 -6.79
C THR A 60 -3.12 -2.94 -6.45
N LEU A 61 -3.65 -4.15 -6.32
CA LEU A 61 -2.92 -5.37 -6.01
C LEU A 61 -2.72 -6.16 -7.29
N THR A 62 -1.48 -6.50 -7.62
CA THR A 62 -1.14 -7.37 -8.75
C THR A 62 -0.70 -8.71 -8.20
N TYR A 63 -1.32 -9.78 -8.70
CA TYR A 63 -1.05 -11.15 -8.29
C TYR A 63 -0.01 -11.81 -9.21
N GLY A 64 0.63 -12.88 -8.74
CA GLY A 64 1.64 -13.62 -9.50
C GLY A 64 1.12 -14.26 -10.80
N ASP A 65 -0.20 -14.45 -10.93
CA ASP A 65 -0.84 -14.91 -12.16
C ASP A 65 -1.13 -13.79 -13.18
N GLY A 66 -0.77 -12.54 -12.85
CA GLY A 66 -1.01 -11.35 -13.65
C GLY A 66 -2.39 -10.73 -13.46
N SER A 67 -3.28 -11.32 -12.66
CA SER A 67 -4.55 -10.71 -12.31
C SER A 67 -4.34 -9.50 -11.39
N SER A 68 -5.32 -8.60 -11.36
CA SER A 68 -5.28 -7.42 -10.49
C SER A 68 -6.61 -7.17 -9.79
N ARG A 69 -6.52 -6.55 -8.62
CA ARG A 69 -7.68 -6.16 -7.82
C ARG A 69 -7.49 -4.79 -7.20
N GLN A 70 -8.55 -4.01 -7.17
CA GLN A 70 -8.59 -2.71 -6.50
C GLN A 70 -9.23 -2.82 -5.13
N VAL A 71 -8.68 -2.09 -4.16
CA VAL A 71 -9.21 -1.95 -2.80
C VAL A 71 -9.27 -0.47 -2.45
N ASP A 72 -10.40 -0.04 -1.89
CA ASP A 72 -10.57 1.32 -1.39
C ASP A 72 -9.84 1.51 -0.05
N GLY A 73 -9.12 2.63 0.07
CA GLY A 73 -8.35 2.97 1.26
C GLY A 73 -7.09 2.12 1.42
N ALA A 74 -6.53 2.11 2.64
CA ALA A 74 -5.23 1.52 2.93
C ALA A 74 -5.27 0.11 3.56
N LEU A 75 -6.47 -0.43 3.76
CA LEU A 75 -6.70 -1.59 4.62
C LEU A 75 -7.10 -2.83 3.80
N LEU A 76 -6.22 -3.82 3.80
CA LEU A 76 -6.49 -5.17 3.31
C LEU A 76 -7.11 -5.99 4.43
N ARG A 77 -8.14 -6.78 4.11
CA ARG A 77 -8.86 -7.65 5.04
C ARG A 77 -8.84 -9.09 4.51
N GLY A 78 -9.16 -10.05 5.36
CA GLY A 78 -9.32 -11.47 5.01
C GLY A 78 -8.40 -11.97 3.90
N ALA A 79 -9.01 -12.35 2.77
CA ALA A 79 -8.34 -12.99 1.65
C ALA A 79 -7.18 -12.16 1.06
N GLU A 80 -7.31 -10.84 0.98
CA GLU A 80 -6.27 -9.96 0.43
C GLU A 80 -5.06 -9.85 1.37
N ALA A 81 -5.29 -9.71 2.67
CA ALA A 81 -4.22 -9.66 3.66
C ALA A 81 -3.46 -11.00 3.75
N GLU A 82 -4.21 -12.11 3.65
CA GLU A 82 -3.62 -13.44 3.61
C GLU A 82 -2.82 -13.70 2.33
N ALA A 83 -3.36 -13.34 1.17
CA ALA A 83 -2.67 -13.48 -0.12
C ALA A 83 -1.33 -12.73 -0.14
N LEU A 84 -1.32 -11.50 0.39
CA LEU A 84 -0.10 -10.73 0.54
C LEU A 84 0.91 -11.42 1.46
N ARG A 85 0.47 -11.93 2.62
CA ARG A 85 1.34 -12.64 3.56
C ARG A 85 1.93 -13.92 2.97
N ARG A 86 1.20 -14.60 2.08
CA ARG A 86 1.64 -15.81 1.37
C ARG A 86 2.53 -15.51 0.16
N GLY A 87 2.73 -14.24 -0.21
CA GLY A 87 3.54 -13.85 -1.36
C GLY A 87 2.83 -14.01 -2.71
N GLU A 88 1.50 -14.13 -2.70
CA GLU A 88 0.69 -14.26 -3.93
C GLU A 88 0.52 -12.91 -4.64
N ILE A 89 0.60 -11.80 -3.88
CA ILE A 89 0.61 -10.43 -4.41
C ILE A 89 2.06 -10.02 -4.62
N THR A 90 2.42 -9.78 -5.88
CA THR A 90 3.78 -9.45 -6.33
C THR A 90 4.03 -7.95 -6.41
N ALA A 91 2.97 -7.15 -6.62
CA ALA A 91 3.07 -5.71 -6.59
C ALA A 91 1.85 -5.05 -5.96
N ILE A 92 2.07 -3.91 -5.28
CA ILE A 92 1.04 -3.04 -4.75
C ILE A 92 1.33 -1.62 -5.21
N ARG A 93 0.38 -0.98 -5.88
CA ARG A 93 0.42 0.46 -6.15
C ARG A 93 -0.58 1.16 -5.23
N ALA A 94 -0.12 2.08 -4.39
CA ALA A 94 -0.97 2.93 -3.57
C ALA A 94 -1.05 4.34 -4.14
N GLU A 95 -2.27 4.82 -4.35
CA GLU A 95 -2.54 6.18 -4.80
C GLU A 95 -2.87 7.06 -3.59
N LEU A 96 -2.06 8.09 -3.36
CA LEU A 96 -2.23 9.06 -2.29
C LEU A 96 -2.83 10.37 -2.82
N VAL A 97 -3.71 10.98 -2.01
CA VAL A 97 -4.39 12.26 -2.30
C VAL A 97 -4.19 13.27 -1.18
#